data_AF-A8AAE9-F1
#
_entry.id   AF-A8AAE9-F1
#
_cell.length_a   1.000
_cell.length_b   1.000
_cell.length_c   1.000
_cell.angle_alpha   90.00
_cell.angle_beta   90.00
_cell.angle_gamma   90.00
#
_symmetry.space_group_name_H-M   'P 1'
#
loop_
_entity.id
_entity.type
_entity.pdbx_description
1 polymer ?
#
loop_
_entity_poly.entity_id
_entity_poly.type
_entity_poly.pdbx_seq_one_letter_code
_entity_poly.pdbx_strand_id
1 'polypeptide(L)'
;MFTQQPSITVSGADVDSVEEGDGGEIEVTWEKFEFSEILVGSLESPEAVVFIHYDSFEGGSVDNGAAVAVALERLKELDLKKTLLAFTAPDEPSHEEPYWGFGFRFFEKEFKDVLESADVIVTFDSVGLSSPLALRDKKSLEDLLPLEDKGLLEKAVGVTSDWDKLFEIYHSDLDTPDKVDYSKTVEA
;
A
#
# COMPACT_ATOMS: atom_id res chain seq x y z
N MET A 1 13.27 5.84 -4.35
CA MET A 1 13.14 4.95 -3.17
C MET A 1 13.90 5.55 -1.99
N PHE A 2 13.25 5.78 -0.85
CA PHE A 2 13.88 6.42 0.31
C PHE A 2 14.85 5.46 0.98
N THR A 3 16.02 5.98 1.34
CA THR A 3 17.03 5.20 2.07
C THR A 3 17.44 6.00 3.31
N GLN A 4 17.97 5.35 4.33
CA GLN A 4 18.51 6.02 5.52
C GLN A 4 19.74 6.90 5.23
N GLN A 5 20.18 6.94 3.97
CA GLN A 5 21.24 7.79 3.45
C GLN A 5 20.69 8.66 2.30
N PRO A 6 21.32 9.80 1.99
CA PRO A 6 21.01 10.52 0.76
C PRO A 6 21.19 9.59 -0.45
N SER A 7 20.11 9.38 -1.19
CA SER A 7 20.06 8.51 -2.36
C SER A 7 19.26 9.17 -3.47
N ILE A 8 19.62 8.86 -4.71
CA ILE A 8 18.89 9.27 -5.91
C ILE A 8 18.47 8.03 -6.70
N THR A 9 17.29 8.09 -7.30
CA THR A 9 16.88 7.12 -8.30
C THR A 9 17.26 7.67 -9.67
N VAL A 10 17.93 6.86 -10.48
CA VAL A 10 18.43 7.22 -11.81
C VAL A 10 17.73 6.34 -12.84
N SER A 11 17.33 6.93 -13.96
CA SER A 11 16.81 6.16 -15.10
C SER A 11 17.86 5.15 -15.55
N GLY A 12 17.43 3.94 -15.92
CA GLY A 12 18.33 2.93 -16.49
C GLY A 12 19.08 3.44 -17.74
N ALA A 13 18.50 4.38 -18.48
CA ALA A 13 19.13 5.00 -19.64
C ALA A 13 20.28 5.96 -19.28
N ASP A 14 20.32 6.45 -18.04
CA ASP A 14 21.29 7.46 -17.58
C ASP A 14 22.36 6.86 -16.66
N VAL A 15 22.30 5.56 -16.34
CA VAL A 15 23.25 4.88 -15.44
C VAL A 15 24.70 5.09 -15.86
N ASP A 16 25.02 4.85 -17.14
CA ASP A 16 26.39 5.03 -17.65
C ASP A 16 26.87 6.48 -17.48
N SER A 17 25.97 7.46 -17.72
CA SER A 17 26.31 8.88 -17.57
C SER A 17 26.56 9.27 -16.11
N VAL A 18 25.86 8.64 -15.17
CA VAL A 18 26.08 8.84 -13.73
C VAL A 18 27.36 8.16 -13.27
N GLU A 19 27.66 6.96 -13.76
CA GLU A 19 28.90 6.23 -13.42
C GLU A 19 30.16 6.92 -13.97
N GLU A 20 30.09 7.50 -15.17
CA GLU A 20 31.22 8.19 -15.81
C GLU A 20 31.40 9.65 -15.35
N GLY A 21 30.43 10.21 -14.63
CA GLY A 21 30.43 11.61 -14.22
C GLY A 21 31.47 11.94 -13.13
N ASP A 22 31.83 13.23 -13.04
CA ASP A 22 32.76 13.76 -12.03
C ASP A 22 32.16 13.83 -10.60
N GLY A 23 30.92 13.36 -10.42
CA GLY A 23 30.16 13.41 -9.16
C GLY A 23 29.37 14.71 -8.94
N GLY A 24 28.60 14.75 -7.85
CA GLY A 24 27.76 15.88 -7.47
C GLY A 24 27.39 15.86 -5.98
N GLU A 25 26.74 16.92 -5.51
CA GLU A 25 26.23 17.04 -4.14
C GLU A 25 24.72 16.84 -4.12
N ILE A 26 24.22 16.09 -3.13
CA ILE A 26 22.78 15.90 -2.89
C ILE A 26 22.45 16.60 -1.57
N GLU A 27 21.53 17.56 -1.62
CA GLU A 27 20.93 18.17 -0.44
C GLU A 27 19.55 17.57 -0.21
N VAL A 28 19.28 17.07 1.00
CA VAL A 28 18.00 16.48 1.38
C VAL A 28 17.31 17.40 2.38
N THR A 29 16.08 17.79 2.07
CA THR A 29 15.23 18.60 2.95
C THR A 29 14.03 17.80 3.39
N TRP A 30 13.71 17.85 4.68
CA TRP A 30 12.53 17.18 5.23
C TRP A 30 11.37 18.16 5.31
N GLU A 31 10.23 17.76 4.77
CA GLU A 31 8.98 18.48 4.86
C GLU A 31 7.99 17.72 5.73
N LYS A 32 7.21 18.47 6.50
CA LYS A 32 6.15 17.90 7.33
C LYS A 32 4.82 18.04 6.61
N PHE A 33 4.11 16.93 6.49
CA PHE A 33 2.76 16.88 5.96
C PHE A 33 1.77 16.43 7.03
N GLU A 34 0.52 16.87 6.86
CA GLU A 34 -0.61 16.35 7.61
C GLU A 34 -1.31 15.33 6.73
N PHE A 35 -1.72 14.21 7.32
CA PHE A 35 -2.48 13.16 6.66
C PHE A 35 -3.68 12.80 7.53
N SER A 36 -4.58 11.96 7.01
CA SER A 36 -5.72 11.46 7.78
C SER A 36 -6.03 10.03 7.41
N GLU A 37 -6.31 9.22 8.42
CA GLU A 37 -6.90 7.92 8.24
C GLU A 37 -8.41 8.08 7.99
N ILE A 38 -8.95 7.44 6.94
CA ILE A 38 -10.38 7.48 6.66
C ILE A 38 -10.97 6.12 7.01
N LEU A 39 -11.78 6.10 8.06
CA LEU A 39 -12.35 4.87 8.61
C LEU A 39 -13.83 4.75 8.25
N VAL A 40 -14.22 3.61 7.67
CA VAL A 40 -15.59 3.35 7.25
C VAL A 40 -16.04 1.99 7.77
N GLY A 41 -16.96 2.00 8.73
CA GLY A 41 -17.54 0.78 9.31
C GLY A 41 -17.41 0.71 10.83
N SER A 42 -17.28 -0.51 11.36
CA SER A 42 -17.32 -0.74 12.81
C SER A 42 -15.93 -0.74 13.44
N LEU A 43 -15.73 0.11 14.46
CA LEU A 43 -14.61 0.01 15.39
C LEU A 43 -14.92 -0.91 16.58
N GLU A 44 -16.16 -1.35 16.73
CA GLU A 44 -16.60 -2.22 17.81
C GLU A 44 -16.53 -3.68 17.35
N SER A 45 -15.36 -4.32 17.54
CA SER A 45 -15.11 -5.74 17.25
C SER A 45 -15.57 -6.18 15.85
N PRO A 46 -15.01 -5.60 14.76
CA PRO A 46 -15.33 -6.02 13.41
C PRO A 46 -14.89 -7.48 13.19
N GLU A 47 -15.62 -8.25 12.37
CA GLU A 47 -15.17 -9.56 11.89
C GLU A 47 -13.99 -9.40 10.93
N ALA A 48 -13.96 -8.33 10.13
CA ALA A 48 -12.90 -8.05 9.15
C ALA A 48 -12.41 -6.60 9.21
N VAL A 49 -11.09 -6.41 9.16
CA VAL A 49 -10.45 -5.11 8.90
C VAL A 49 -9.77 -5.16 7.55
N VAL A 50 -10.08 -4.21 6.67
CA VAL A 50 -9.50 -4.10 5.31
C VAL A 50 -8.70 -2.82 5.22
N PHE A 51 -7.41 -2.96 4.96
CA PHE A 51 -6.46 -1.90 4.72
C PHE A 51 -6.33 -1.60 3.22
N ILE A 52 -6.39 -0.32 2.87
CA ILE A 52 -6.18 0.19 1.51
C ILE A 52 -5.43 1.51 1.66
N HIS A 53 -4.20 1.62 1.19
CA HIS A 53 -3.60 2.96 1.16
C HIS A 53 -4.17 3.79 0.00
N TYR A 54 -4.27 5.10 0.19
CA TYR A 54 -4.87 6.01 -0.80
C TYR A 54 -3.90 7.06 -1.35
N ASP A 55 -2.70 7.16 -0.79
CA ASP A 55 -1.59 7.90 -1.37
C ASP A 55 -0.86 7.06 -2.43
N SER A 56 -0.12 7.73 -3.30
CA SER A 56 0.63 7.10 -4.39
C SER A 56 1.82 7.96 -4.78
N PHE A 57 2.85 7.35 -5.38
CA PHE A 57 3.80 8.09 -6.22
C PHE A 57 3.30 8.25 -7.65
N GLU A 58 3.57 9.42 -8.23
CA GLU A 58 3.29 9.73 -9.65
C GLU A 58 1.84 9.44 -10.08
N GLY A 59 1.61 8.47 -10.97
CA GLY A 59 0.30 8.22 -11.58
C GLY A 59 -0.68 7.41 -10.73
N GLY A 60 -0.18 6.46 -9.93
CA GLY A 60 -0.91 5.75 -8.87
C GLY A 60 -2.21 5.05 -9.26
N SER A 61 -2.36 4.63 -10.51
CA SER A 61 -3.60 4.06 -11.02
C SER A 61 -3.80 2.62 -10.57
N VAL A 62 -2.78 1.77 -10.70
CA VAL A 62 -2.75 0.41 -10.15
C VAL A 62 -2.40 0.48 -8.68
N ASP A 63 -1.41 1.30 -8.30
CA ASP A 63 -0.86 1.44 -6.95
C ASP A 63 -1.17 2.84 -6.36
N ASN A 64 -2.32 3.08 -5.73
CA ASN A 64 -3.35 2.09 -5.38
C ASN A 64 -4.78 2.56 -5.69
N GLY A 65 -4.91 3.43 -6.69
CA GLY A 65 -6.19 4.00 -7.11
C GLY A 65 -7.24 2.96 -7.50
N ALA A 66 -6.82 1.83 -8.09
CA ALA A 66 -7.72 0.74 -8.46
C ALA A 66 -8.36 0.07 -7.24
N ALA A 67 -7.61 -0.23 -6.18
CA ALA A 67 -8.17 -0.82 -4.96
C ALA A 67 -9.14 0.15 -4.27
N VAL A 68 -8.78 1.44 -4.20
CA VAL A 68 -9.66 2.50 -3.68
C VAL A 68 -10.97 2.54 -4.48
N ALA A 69 -10.89 2.55 -5.81
CA ALA A 69 -12.07 2.59 -6.67
C ALA A 69 -12.99 1.38 -6.45
N VAL A 70 -12.42 0.17 -6.37
CA VAL A 70 -13.17 -1.07 -6.10
C VAL A 70 -13.85 -1.01 -4.74
N ALA A 71 -13.12 -0.61 -3.69
CA ALA A 71 -13.68 -0.55 -2.35
C ALA A 71 -14.84 0.46 -2.25
N LEU A 72 -14.72 1.62 -2.90
CA LEU A 72 -15.79 2.61 -2.96
C LEU A 72 -17.01 2.11 -3.75
N GLU A 73 -16.81 1.42 -4.87
CA GLU A 73 -17.90 0.83 -5.66
C GLU A 73 -18.66 -0.23 -4.87
N ARG A 74 -17.93 -1.08 -4.12
CA ARG A 74 -18.48 -2.20 -3.36
C ARG A 74 -18.95 -1.83 -1.96
N LEU A 75 -18.78 -0.58 -1.53
CA LEU A 75 -19.09 -0.14 -0.17
C LEU A 75 -20.53 -0.47 0.27
N LYS A 76 -21.49 -0.43 -0.66
CA LYS A 76 -22.91 -0.71 -0.40
C LYS A 76 -23.23 -2.19 -0.24
N GLU A 77 -22.32 -3.06 -0.65
CA GLU A 77 -22.47 -4.52 -0.60
C GLU A 77 -21.88 -5.09 0.69
N LEU A 78 -21.08 -4.31 1.40
CA LEU A 78 -20.43 -4.71 2.66
C LEU A 78 -21.37 -4.54 3.86
N ASP A 79 -21.31 -5.49 4.80
CA ASP A 79 -21.89 -5.31 6.13
C ASP A 79 -20.95 -4.48 7.00
N LEU A 80 -21.08 -3.16 6.92
CA LEU A 80 -20.25 -2.20 7.67
C LEU A 80 -20.40 -2.29 9.20
N LYS A 81 -21.32 -3.11 9.72
CA LYS A 81 -21.35 -3.43 11.17
C LYS A 81 -20.36 -4.51 11.56
N LYS A 82 -19.91 -5.30 10.59
CA LYS A 82 -18.96 -6.41 10.75
C LYS A 82 -17.62 -6.12 10.06
N THR A 83 -17.55 -5.09 9.24
CA THR A 83 -16.34 -4.74 8.50
C THR A 83 -15.90 -3.34 8.86
N LEU A 84 -14.59 -3.16 9.00
CA LEU A 84 -13.93 -1.88 8.99
C LEU A 84 -13.09 -1.76 7.73
N LEU A 85 -13.36 -0.76 6.90
CA LEU A 85 -12.41 -0.31 5.88
C LEU A 85 -11.56 0.81 6.47
N ALA A 86 -10.24 0.65 6.46
CA ALA A 86 -9.28 1.65 6.83
C ALA A 86 -8.54 2.09 5.57
N PHE A 87 -8.87 3.30 5.09
CA PHE A 87 -8.10 3.95 4.03
C PHE A 87 -6.95 4.72 4.69
N THR A 88 -5.72 4.28 4.44
CA THR A 88 -4.56 4.70 5.21
C THR A 88 -3.58 5.54 4.42
N ALA A 89 -2.85 6.42 5.10
CA ALA A 89 -1.74 7.17 4.52
C ALA A 89 -0.84 7.73 5.64
N PRO A 90 0.39 8.16 5.33
CA PRO A 90 1.14 7.80 4.14
C PRO A 90 1.54 6.32 4.19
N ASP A 91 1.30 5.59 3.11
CA ASP A 91 1.95 4.33 2.86
C ASP A 91 3.26 4.52 2.11
N GLU A 92 3.35 5.53 1.25
CA GLU A 92 4.40 5.63 0.25
C GLU A 92 5.65 6.40 0.75
N PRO A 93 5.51 7.66 1.21
CA PRO A 93 6.62 8.37 1.82
C PRO A 93 6.61 8.31 3.35
N SER A 94 7.60 7.64 3.94
CA SER A 94 7.97 7.79 5.35
C SER A 94 9.48 7.89 5.55
N HIS A 95 9.87 8.61 6.61
CA HIS A 95 11.26 8.66 7.08
C HIS A 95 11.56 7.54 8.11
N GLU A 96 10.55 6.78 8.51
CA GLU A 96 10.69 5.65 9.42
C GLU A 96 11.09 4.37 8.67
N GLU A 97 11.49 3.33 9.39
CA GLU A 97 11.83 2.02 8.80
C GLU A 97 10.72 1.00 9.11
N PRO A 98 10.15 0.30 8.11
CA PRO A 98 10.40 0.50 6.67
C PRO A 98 9.88 1.85 6.17
N TYR A 99 10.45 2.34 5.05
CA TYR A 99 10.10 3.65 4.48
C TYR A 99 8.65 3.75 4.01
N TRP A 100 7.98 2.61 3.82
CA TRP A 100 6.58 2.51 3.48
C TRP A 100 5.74 2.04 4.67
N GLY A 101 4.41 2.04 4.60
CA GLY A 101 3.54 1.45 5.61
C GLY A 101 3.35 2.24 6.88
N PHE A 102 3.68 3.54 6.87
CA PHE A 102 3.56 4.35 8.08
C PHE A 102 2.10 4.48 8.53
N GLY A 103 1.15 4.66 7.61
CA GLY A 103 -0.29 4.66 7.90
C GLY A 103 -0.75 3.37 8.58
N PHE A 104 -0.29 2.20 8.10
CA PHE A 104 -0.63 0.91 8.72
C PHE A 104 -0.10 0.79 10.15
N ARG A 105 1.16 1.17 10.40
CA ARG A 105 1.76 1.14 11.75
C ARG A 105 1.12 2.16 12.68
N PHE A 106 0.79 3.34 12.16
CA PHE A 106 0.05 4.35 12.90
C PHE A 106 -1.32 3.82 13.31
N PHE A 107 -2.05 3.21 12.37
CA PHE A 107 -3.34 2.59 12.65
C PHE A 107 -3.21 1.48 13.69
N GLU A 108 -2.22 0.58 13.56
CA GLU A 108 -1.98 -0.49 14.53
C GLU A 108 -1.79 0.05 15.94
N LYS A 109 -1.01 1.12 16.09
CA LYS A 109 -0.75 1.74 17.39
C LYS A 109 -2.02 2.34 18.01
N GLU A 110 -2.83 3.02 17.22
CA GLU A 110 -4.02 3.73 17.72
C GLU A 110 -5.23 2.79 17.90
N PHE A 111 -5.33 1.73 17.08
CA PHE A 111 -6.49 0.83 17.02
C PHE A 111 -6.12 -0.64 17.23
N LYS A 112 -5.08 -0.91 18.04
CA LYS A 112 -4.59 -2.27 18.31
C LYS A 112 -5.71 -3.23 18.73
N ASP A 113 -6.57 -2.83 19.65
CA ASP A 113 -7.68 -3.65 20.13
C ASP A 113 -8.67 -4.04 19.02
N VAL A 114 -8.87 -3.16 18.03
CA VAL A 114 -9.70 -3.43 16.84
C VAL A 114 -9.04 -4.51 15.99
N LEU A 115 -7.73 -4.38 15.74
CA LEU A 115 -6.98 -5.39 14.98
C LEU A 115 -6.94 -6.72 15.72
N GLU A 116 -6.73 -6.74 17.03
CA GLU A 116 -6.69 -7.95 17.85
C GLU A 116 -8.05 -8.67 17.87
N SER A 117 -9.16 -7.92 17.94
CA SER A 117 -10.51 -8.50 17.95
C SER A 117 -11.02 -9.00 16.61
N ALA A 118 -10.45 -8.54 15.49
CA ALA A 118 -10.86 -8.98 14.17
C ALA A 118 -10.54 -10.45 13.88
N ASP A 119 -11.42 -11.15 13.17
CA ASP A 119 -11.20 -12.54 12.76
C ASP A 119 -10.22 -12.59 11.58
N VAL A 120 -10.25 -11.60 10.70
CA VAL A 120 -9.37 -11.48 9.53
C VAL A 120 -8.91 -10.04 9.31
N ILE A 121 -7.67 -9.90 8.89
CA ILE A 121 -7.11 -8.65 8.38
C ILE A 121 -6.85 -8.82 6.89
N VAL A 122 -7.27 -7.87 6.07
CA VAL A 122 -7.05 -7.90 4.62
C VAL A 122 -6.23 -6.66 4.26
N THR A 123 -5.15 -6.82 3.52
CA THR A 123 -4.52 -5.70 2.81
C THR A 123 -4.89 -5.82 1.33
N PHE A 124 -5.37 -4.72 0.76
CA PHE A 124 -5.88 -4.68 -0.60
C PHE A 124 -5.14 -3.59 -1.38
N ASP A 125 -4.22 -4.05 -2.21
CA ASP A 125 -3.14 -3.24 -2.75
C ASP A 125 -2.76 -3.69 -4.16
N SER A 126 -2.63 -2.74 -5.08
CA SER A 126 -2.05 -2.94 -6.40
C SER A 126 -2.84 -3.94 -7.25
N VAL A 127 -4.16 -3.74 -7.36
CA VAL A 127 -5.07 -4.63 -8.11
C VAL A 127 -5.39 -4.15 -9.51
N GLY A 128 -5.84 -5.07 -10.37
CA GLY A 128 -6.29 -4.77 -11.73
C GLY A 128 -5.23 -4.92 -12.81
N LEU A 129 -3.98 -5.25 -12.47
CA LEU A 129 -2.94 -5.52 -13.48
C LEU A 129 -2.99 -6.99 -13.95
N SER A 130 -3.33 -7.91 -13.05
CA SER A 130 -3.54 -9.33 -13.31
C SER A 130 -4.80 -9.84 -12.60
N SER A 131 -5.07 -11.15 -12.72
CA SER A 131 -6.06 -11.76 -11.83
C SER A 131 -5.57 -11.61 -10.39
N PRO A 132 -6.49 -11.39 -9.43
CA PRO A 132 -6.12 -11.15 -8.04
C PRO A 132 -5.44 -12.37 -7.44
N LEU A 133 -4.36 -12.12 -6.71
CA LEU A 133 -3.60 -13.09 -5.93
C LEU A 133 -3.94 -12.91 -4.46
N ALA A 134 -4.33 -14.00 -3.81
CA ALA A 134 -4.53 -14.05 -2.36
C ALA A 134 -3.28 -14.64 -1.69
N LEU A 135 -2.49 -13.78 -1.07
CA LEU A 135 -1.24 -14.12 -0.40
C LEU A 135 -1.48 -14.33 1.10
N ARG A 136 -0.88 -15.40 1.63
CA ARG A 136 -0.94 -15.76 3.06
C ARG A 136 0.43 -16.13 3.63
N ASP A 137 1.45 -16.21 2.79
CA ASP A 137 2.78 -16.48 3.30
C ASP A 137 3.31 -15.25 4.01
N LYS A 138 4.04 -15.48 5.11
CA LYS A 138 4.47 -14.42 6.01
C LYS A 138 5.35 -13.37 5.32
N LYS A 139 6.21 -13.79 4.38
CA LYS A 139 7.14 -12.86 3.73
C LYS A 139 6.38 -11.86 2.88
N SER A 140 5.47 -12.33 2.03
CA SER A 140 4.67 -11.42 1.20
C SER A 140 3.77 -10.51 2.04
N LEU A 141 3.25 -11.00 3.16
CA LEU A 141 2.46 -10.20 4.09
C LEU A 141 3.28 -9.15 4.84
N GLU A 142 4.56 -9.43 5.16
CA GLU A 142 5.45 -8.44 5.77
C GLU A 142 5.77 -7.29 4.82
N ASP A 143 5.79 -7.55 3.51
CA ASP A 143 6.00 -6.54 2.47
C ASP A 143 4.72 -5.70 2.25
N LEU A 144 3.53 -6.31 2.15
CA LEU A 144 2.25 -5.62 1.90
C LEU A 144 1.60 -4.97 3.14
N LEU A 145 1.93 -5.45 4.33
CA LEU A 145 1.32 -5.00 5.57
C LEU A 145 2.36 -4.99 6.69
N PRO A 146 3.28 -4.00 6.69
CA PRO A 146 4.40 -3.91 7.62
C PRO A 146 3.99 -3.48 9.04
N LEU A 147 3.10 -4.25 9.68
CA LEU A 147 2.75 -4.13 11.09
C LEU A 147 3.95 -4.46 11.98
N GLU A 148 4.02 -3.83 13.15
CA GLU A 148 5.00 -4.12 14.19
C GLU A 148 4.71 -5.48 14.85
N ASP A 149 3.45 -5.76 15.18
CA ASP A 149 3.02 -7.03 15.76
C ASP A 149 2.84 -8.10 14.68
N LYS A 150 3.92 -8.87 14.46
CA LYS A 150 3.91 -9.97 13.50
C LYS A 150 2.91 -11.09 13.84
N GLY A 151 2.35 -11.12 15.05
CA GLY A 151 1.26 -12.04 15.40
C GLY A 151 -0.04 -11.73 14.67
N LEU A 152 -0.29 -10.46 14.33
CA LEU A 152 -1.46 -10.06 13.54
C LEU A 152 -1.42 -10.60 12.11
N LEU A 153 -0.23 -10.90 11.57
CA LEU A 153 -0.08 -11.47 10.24
C LEU A 153 -0.61 -12.92 10.14
N GLU A 154 -0.77 -13.63 11.26
CA GLU A 154 -1.31 -15.01 11.26
C GLU A 154 -2.77 -15.08 10.76
N LYS A 155 -3.50 -13.96 10.87
CA LYS A 155 -4.87 -13.80 10.39
C LYS A 155 -4.98 -12.85 9.20
N ALA A 156 -3.85 -12.47 8.60
CA ALA A 156 -3.83 -11.56 7.48
C ALA A 156 -3.96 -12.29 6.12
N VAL A 157 -4.50 -11.57 5.14
CA VAL A 157 -4.53 -11.95 3.72
C VAL A 157 -4.16 -10.73 2.91
N GLY A 158 -3.18 -10.87 2.02
CA GLY A 158 -2.88 -9.85 1.01
C GLY A 158 -3.65 -10.15 -0.28
N VAL A 159 -4.31 -9.15 -0.83
CA VAL A 159 -4.99 -9.23 -2.13
C VAL A 159 -4.33 -8.22 -3.06
N THR A 160 -3.65 -8.73 -4.10
CA THR A 160 -2.80 -7.93 -4.98
C THR A 160 -2.71 -8.49 -6.39
N SER A 161 -2.07 -7.79 -7.31
CA SER A 161 -1.71 -8.31 -8.64
C SER A 161 -0.37 -9.07 -8.61
N ASP A 162 0.00 -9.63 -9.75
CA ASP A 162 1.32 -10.17 -10.03
C ASP A 162 2.39 -9.07 -9.87
N TRP A 163 3.32 -9.28 -8.92
CA TRP A 163 4.35 -8.31 -8.58
C TRP A 163 5.37 -8.09 -9.68
N ASP A 164 5.70 -9.12 -10.47
CA ASP A 164 6.68 -8.96 -11.56
C ASP A 164 6.13 -7.95 -12.58
N LYS A 165 4.82 -7.99 -12.85
CA LYS A 165 4.16 -7.00 -13.70
C LYS A 165 4.03 -5.64 -13.03
N LEU A 166 3.71 -5.61 -11.73
CA LEU A 166 3.60 -4.37 -10.98
C LEU A 166 4.92 -3.58 -11.07
N PHE A 167 6.05 -4.25 -10.83
CA PHE A 167 7.37 -3.64 -10.88
C PHE A 167 7.80 -3.13 -12.27
N GLU A 168 7.08 -3.46 -13.35
CA GLU A 168 7.29 -2.84 -14.66
C GLU A 168 6.76 -1.40 -14.74
N ILE A 169 5.82 -1.02 -13.87
CA ILE A 169 5.17 0.30 -13.85
C ILE A 169 5.19 1.01 -12.49
N TYR A 170 5.57 0.29 -11.42
CA TYR A 170 5.60 0.75 -10.04
C TYR A 170 6.35 2.08 -9.89
N HIS A 171 5.74 3.03 -9.17
CA HIS A 171 6.32 4.35 -8.87
C HIS A 171 6.80 5.10 -10.12
N SER A 172 6.04 5.03 -11.22
CA SER A 172 6.40 5.69 -12.47
C SER A 172 5.21 6.39 -13.13
N ASP A 173 5.50 7.24 -14.11
CA ASP A 173 4.50 7.87 -14.99
C ASP A 173 3.80 6.86 -15.93
N LEU A 174 4.26 5.60 -15.96
CA LEU A 174 3.61 4.52 -16.69
C LEU A 174 2.42 3.92 -15.92
N ASP A 175 2.33 4.15 -14.60
CA ASP A 175 1.18 3.73 -13.80
C ASP A 175 -0.04 4.62 -14.08
N THR A 176 -0.75 4.26 -15.14
CA THR A 176 -1.79 5.06 -15.77
C THR A 176 -3.11 4.29 -15.82
N PRO A 177 -4.26 4.97 -15.93
CA PRO A 177 -5.56 4.30 -15.86
C PRO A 177 -5.76 3.20 -16.93
N ASP A 178 -5.10 3.28 -18.09
CA ASP A 178 -5.16 2.24 -19.13
C ASP A 178 -4.42 0.95 -18.78
N LYS A 179 -3.61 0.94 -17.71
CA LYS A 179 -3.00 -0.28 -17.14
C LYS A 179 -3.99 -1.09 -16.32
N VAL A 180 -5.06 -0.47 -15.83
CA VAL A 180 -6.05 -1.12 -14.97
C VAL A 180 -7.04 -1.91 -15.83
N ASP A 181 -7.00 -3.22 -15.71
CA ASP A 181 -8.01 -4.12 -16.23
C ASP A 181 -9.13 -4.32 -15.21
N TYR A 182 -10.14 -3.45 -15.30
CA TYR A 182 -11.32 -3.49 -14.42
C TYR A 182 -12.13 -4.80 -14.52
N SER A 183 -11.95 -5.61 -15.56
CA SER A 183 -12.59 -6.93 -15.59
C SER A 183 -12.01 -7.88 -14.54
N LYS A 184 -10.74 -7.66 -14.16
CA LYS A 184 -10.02 -8.46 -13.17
C LYS A 184 -10.20 -7.95 -11.74
N THR A 185 -10.56 -6.69 -11.57
CA THR A 185 -10.85 -6.12 -10.25
C THR A 185 -12.19 -6.57 -9.67
N VAL A 186 -13.13 -7.02 -10.53
CA VAL A 186 -14.44 -7.54 -10.13
C VAL A 186 -14.34 -8.92 -9.45
N GLU A 187 -13.27 -9.66 -9.70
CA GLU A 187 -13.00 -10.96 -9.08
C GLU A 187 -12.33 -10.86 -7.71
N ALA A 188 -11.83 -9.67 -7.35
CA ALA A 188 -11.11 -9.38 -6.11
C ALA A 188 -12.08 -8.96 -5.00
#